data_AF-A0A4W5M193-F1
#
_entry.id   AF-A0A4W5M193-F1
#
_cell.length_a   1.000
_cell.length_b   1.000
_cell.length_c   1.000
_cell.angle_alpha   90.00
_cell.angle_beta   90.00
_cell.angle_gamma   90.00
#
_symmetry.space_group_name_H-M   'P 1'
#
loop_
_entity.id
_entity.type
_entity.pdbx_description
1 polymer ?
#
loop_
_entity_poly.entity_id
_entity_poly.type
_entity_poly.pdbx_seq_one_letter_code
_entity_poly.pdbx_strand_id
1 'polypeptide(L)'
;YIRFTTDRFCPTTNDESTNYMEAETPENKDTPTIYVDVEPQAESEDYLDTISIQNWQSITLTTGLAIPVPHLSPGPYHVEYPSDYIFILDEPEKCREQNLFLVLMVPVAPYNRDAREAIRSTWGSQNLVFGNKVHLFFLLGLPSGEETEQLQEKVLQESKEHQDLLQSNFLDSYKNLTIKTMVMMEWLSSRCPNASYAMKIDSDMFLNVHNLVYMLLLHAPKQNYMTGMVAIGAAVLRDPSSKWYLPKEVFPEPAYPPYALGLGYVFTLDLPRKLVEASRHVKAVYIEDVYLGLCIRHLGIQPINPPSWSLFQGYAGAQDRCHYMAVITTILDTPQELLDVWRDLHQPGPVCY
;
A
#
# COMPACT_ATOMS: atom_id res chain seq x y z
N TYR A 1 -40.16 24.02 18.63
CA TYR A 1 -40.66 25.34 19.07
C TYR A 1 -39.46 26.13 19.56
N ILE A 2 -39.15 27.31 18.99
CA ILE A 2 -38.21 28.33 19.53
C ILE A 2 -36.72 27.91 19.59
N ARG A 3 -35.70 28.72 19.25
CA ARG A 3 -35.52 29.90 18.36
C ARG A 3 -34.01 29.99 18.09
N PHE A 4 -33.59 30.39 16.89
CA PHE A 4 -32.26 30.98 16.69
C PHE A 4 -32.30 32.46 17.09
N THR A 5 -31.17 32.99 17.58
CA THR A 5 -30.96 34.43 17.80
C THR A 5 -29.61 34.85 17.26
N THR A 6 -29.62 35.80 16.33
CA THR A 6 -28.44 36.47 15.75
C THR A 6 -28.21 37.84 16.39
N ASP A 7 -27.06 38.42 16.03
CA ASP A 7 -26.73 39.85 16.01
C ASP A 7 -26.40 40.62 17.30
N ARG A 8 -25.16 41.10 17.36
CA ARG A 8 -24.72 42.52 17.30
C ARG A 8 -23.20 42.62 17.53
N PHE A 9 -22.46 43.64 17.10
CA PHE A 9 -22.48 44.49 15.89
C PHE A 9 -21.09 45.20 15.83
N CYS A 10 -20.64 45.67 14.66
CA CYS A 10 -19.29 46.25 14.45
C CYS A 10 -19.13 47.70 14.99
N PRO A 11 -17.96 48.36 14.86
CA PRO A 11 -17.77 49.21 13.66
C PRO A 11 -16.33 49.47 13.12
N THR A 12 -16.22 49.41 11.77
CA THR A 12 -15.48 50.33 10.84
C THR A 12 -13.94 50.42 10.89
N THR A 13 -13.20 50.61 9.79
CA THR A 13 -13.41 51.52 8.63
C THR A 13 -12.81 51.04 7.28
N ASN A 14 -13.51 51.34 6.16
CA ASN A 14 -13.10 51.87 4.83
C ASN A 14 -11.70 51.52 4.21
N ASP A 15 -11.48 51.37 2.89
CA ASP A 15 -12.27 51.43 1.62
C ASP A 15 -11.43 50.68 0.52
N GLU A 16 -11.78 50.46 -0.77
CA GLU A 16 -12.80 51.04 -1.68
C GLU A 16 -13.27 50.05 -2.81
N SER A 17 -13.61 50.59 -4.00
CA SER A 17 -14.07 50.03 -5.30
C SER A 17 -13.19 48.94 -5.99
N THR A 18 -13.68 48.10 -6.94
CA THR A 18 -14.52 48.37 -8.13
C THR A 18 -15.37 47.16 -8.62
N ASN A 19 -16.42 47.44 -9.39
CA ASN A 19 -17.36 46.47 -10.00
C ASN A 19 -16.86 45.84 -11.31
N TYR A 20 -17.16 44.55 -11.53
CA TYR A 20 -17.66 44.03 -12.82
C TYR A 20 -18.66 42.89 -12.57
N MET A 21 -19.82 42.92 -13.25
CA MET A 21 -20.76 41.79 -13.33
C MET A 21 -20.69 41.18 -14.74
N GLU A 22 -20.68 39.86 -14.87
CA GLU A 22 -21.62 39.15 -15.76
C GLU A 22 -21.63 37.61 -15.60
N ALA A 23 -22.86 37.07 -15.61
CA ALA A 23 -23.30 35.74 -16.04
C ALA A 23 -22.82 34.43 -15.34
N GLU A 24 -23.79 33.57 -15.06
CA GLU A 24 -23.67 32.28 -14.37
C GLU A 24 -23.49 31.08 -15.32
N THR A 25 -22.76 30.06 -14.86
CA THR A 25 -23.11 28.64 -15.10
C THR A 25 -22.90 27.84 -13.81
N PRO A 26 -23.79 26.90 -13.44
CA PRO A 26 -23.70 26.22 -12.16
C PRO A 26 -22.69 25.06 -12.21
N GLU A 27 -21.46 25.30 -11.76
CA GLU A 27 -20.54 24.22 -11.37
C GLU A 27 -21.03 23.57 -10.07
N ASN A 28 -21.14 22.24 -10.09
CA ASN A 28 -21.52 21.42 -8.95
C ASN A 28 -20.37 21.33 -7.92
N LYS A 29 -20.15 22.42 -7.17
CA LYS A 29 -19.09 22.53 -6.15
C LYS A 29 -19.56 21.98 -4.80
N ASP A 30 -19.34 20.69 -4.59
CA ASP A 30 -19.25 20.07 -3.25
C ASP A 30 -18.43 18.75 -3.27
N THR A 31 -17.36 18.72 -4.06
CA THR A 31 -16.27 17.74 -3.92
C THR A 31 -14.98 18.46 -3.52
N PRO A 32 -14.68 18.59 -2.22
CA PRO A 32 -13.35 18.96 -1.76
C PRO A 32 -12.25 18.11 -2.43
N THR A 33 -11.38 18.79 -3.18
CA THR A 33 -10.17 18.19 -3.75
C THR A 33 -9.09 18.20 -2.67
N ILE A 34 -8.61 17.02 -2.27
CA ILE A 34 -7.49 16.93 -1.34
C ILE A 34 -6.19 17.22 -2.10
N TYR A 35 -5.69 18.45 -1.98
CA TYR A 35 -4.31 18.78 -2.30
C TYR A 35 -3.43 18.20 -1.19
N VAL A 36 -2.73 17.11 -1.49
CA VAL A 36 -1.84 16.47 -0.50
C VAL A 36 -0.46 17.10 -0.58
N ASP A 37 -0.25 18.16 0.21
CA ASP A 37 1.11 18.56 0.62
C ASP A 37 1.56 17.59 1.72
N VAL A 38 2.26 16.51 1.35
CA VAL A 38 2.88 15.60 2.33
C VAL A 38 4.15 16.25 2.86
N GLU A 39 4.04 16.95 3.98
CA GLU A 39 5.19 17.37 4.77
C GLU A 39 5.76 16.14 5.51
N PRO A 40 7.00 15.69 5.22
CA PRO A 40 7.51 14.45 5.78
C PRO A 40 7.99 14.65 7.22
N GLN A 41 7.31 14.04 8.19
CA GLN A 41 7.89 13.84 9.53
C GLN A 41 8.86 12.66 9.51
N ALA A 42 9.96 12.82 10.24
CA ALA A 42 11.09 11.90 10.19
C ALA A 42 10.90 10.71 11.13
N GLU A 43 10.86 9.51 10.56
CA GLU A 43 11.22 8.29 11.27
C GLU A 43 12.75 8.07 11.20
N SER A 44 13.28 7.34 12.17
CA SER A 44 14.70 7.27 12.48
C SER A 44 15.58 6.73 11.35
N GLU A 45 16.81 7.24 11.31
CA GLU A 45 17.88 6.89 10.38
C GLU A 45 18.12 5.38 10.29
N ASP A 46 18.41 4.89 9.08
CA ASP A 46 19.25 3.70 8.96
C ASP A 46 20.21 3.74 7.76
N TYR A 47 21.35 3.09 7.98
CA TYR A 47 22.65 3.17 7.32
C TYR A 47 22.70 3.33 5.77
N LEU A 48 23.42 4.36 5.29
CA LEU A 48 23.92 4.44 3.90
C LEU A 48 25.25 3.68 3.76
N ASP A 49 25.18 2.39 3.43
CA ASP A 49 26.39 1.57 3.28
C ASP A 49 27.03 1.72 1.88
N THR A 50 28.14 2.47 1.81
CA THR A 50 29.00 2.51 0.61
C THR A 50 29.94 1.31 0.57
N ILE A 51 29.49 0.19 0.02
CA ILE A 51 30.34 -1.01 -0.14
C ILE A 51 31.38 -0.78 -1.25
N SER A 52 32.64 -0.58 -0.82
CA SER A 52 33.82 -0.64 -1.66
C SER A 52 34.17 -2.10 -1.95
N ILE A 53 33.95 -2.55 -3.19
CA ILE A 53 34.31 -3.92 -3.60
C ILE A 53 35.83 -3.99 -3.87
N GLN A 54 36.57 -4.64 -2.98
CA GLN A 54 37.94 -5.10 -3.27
C GLN A 54 38.19 -6.55 -2.84
N ASN A 55 38.88 -7.27 -3.73
CA ASN A 55 39.66 -8.49 -3.49
C ASN A 55 38.89 -9.79 -3.16
N TRP A 56 38.43 -10.47 -4.22
CA TRP A 56 38.34 -11.93 -4.22
C TRP A 56 39.65 -12.52 -4.76
N GLN A 57 40.34 -13.32 -3.96
CA GLN A 57 41.48 -14.12 -4.43
C GLN A 57 40.99 -15.34 -5.22
N SER A 58 41.61 -15.61 -6.36
CA SER A 58 41.15 -16.59 -7.33
C SER A 58 41.53 -18.02 -6.96
N ILE A 59 40.53 -18.91 -6.93
CA ILE A 59 40.74 -20.37 -7.03
C ILE A 59 40.26 -20.79 -8.42
N THR A 60 41.19 -21.20 -9.27
CA THR A 60 40.88 -21.67 -10.62
C THR A 60 40.48 -23.14 -10.64
N LEU A 61 39.25 -23.44 -11.08
CA LEU A 61 38.96 -24.67 -11.81
C LEU A 61 38.43 -24.33 -13.20
N THR A 62 39.00 -24.96 -14.22
CA THR A 62 38.74 -24.65 -15.62
C THR A 62 37.47 -25.32 -16.14
N THR A 63 36.38 -24.55 -16.25
CA THR A 63 35.31 -24.81 -17.23
C THR A 63 35.02 -23.52 -17.99
N GLY A 64 34.83 -23.63 -19.32
CA GLY A 64 34.74 -22.48 -20.22
C GLY A 64 33.37 -21.80 -20.20
N LEU A 65 33.01 -21.16 -19.09
CA LEU A 65 31.88 -20.22 -19.02
C LEU A 65 32.42 -18.78 -19.14
N ALA A 66 31.71 -17.95 -19.91
CA ALA A 66 32.06 -16.55 -20.05
C ALA A 66 32.01 -15.86 -18.69
N ILE A 67 33.02 -15.03 -18.39
CA ILE A 67 33.03 -14.17 -17.20
C ILE A 67 31.73 -13.34 -17.23
N PRO A 68 30.87 -13.39 -16.20
CA PRO A 68 29.71 -12.52 -16.14
C PRO A 68 30.18 -11.07 -16.22
N VAL A 69 29.71 -10.32 -17.21
CA VAL A 69 29.93 -8.88 -17.25
C VAL A 69 29.35 -8.32 -15.94
N PRO A 70 30.11 -7.55 -15.13
CA PRO A 70 29.58 -7.01 -13.90
C PRO A 70 28.30 -6.22 -14.19
N HIS A 71 27.19 -6.64 -13.59
CA HIS A 71 25.89 -6.02 -13.80
C HIS A 71 25.89 -4.63 -13.15
N LEU A 72 26.28 -3.62 -13.94
CA LEU A 72 26.32 -2.24 -13.50
C LEU A 72 24.88 -1.78 -13.29
N SER A 73 24.46 -1.65 -12.02
CA SER A 73 23.10 -1.21 -11.68
C SER A 73 22.76 0.08 -12.44
N PRO A 74 21.64 0.16 -13.19
CA PRO A 74 21.32 1.33 -14.02
C PRO A 74 21.06 2.64 -13.26
N GLY A 75 21.14 2.61 -11.93
CA GLY A 75 21.07 3.77 -11.04
C GLY A 75 20.24 3.50 -9.79
N PRO A 76 20.32 4.36 -8.76
CA PRO A 76 19.67 4.16 -7.46
C PRO A 76 18.12 4.27 -7.48
N TYR A 77 17.53 4.47 -8.66
CA TYR A 77 16.08 4.56 -8.94
C TYR A 77 15.63 3.57 -10.02
N HIS A 78 16.51 2.70 -10.50
CA HIS A 78 16.13 1.62 -11.40
C HIS A 78 15.37 0.56 -10.61
N VAL A 79 14.27 0.09 -11.18
CA VAL A 79 13.49 -1.04 -10.66
C VAL A 79 13.59 -2.16 -11.69
N GLU A 80 14.01 -3.34 -11.24
CA GLU A 80 14.22 -4.52 -12.08
C GLU A 80 12.89 -5.25 -12.35
N TYR A 81 11.91 -4.55 -12.91
CA TYR A 81 10.60 -5.12 -13.24
C TYR A 81 10.07 -4.60 -14.59
N PRO A 82 9.47 -5.46 -15.44
CA PRO A 82 9.23 -6.90 -15.26
C PRO A 82 10.49 -7.77 -15.35
N SER A 83 10.54 -8.84 -14.55
CA SER A 83 11.59 -9.86 -14.52
C SER A 83 11.03 -11.21 -14.05
N ASP A 84 11.73 -12.32 -14.29
CA ASP A 84 11.26 -13.69 -14.00
C ASP A 84 11.48 -14.07 -12.52
N TYR A 85 10.65 -13.52 -11.63
CA TYR A 85 10.68 -13.83 -10.20
C TYR A 85 9.99 -15.18 -9.88
N ILE A 86 10.50 -15.88 -8.88
CA ILE A 86 10.10 -17.24 -8.50
C ILE A 86 9.78 -17.29 -7.00
N PHE A 87 8.60 -17.87 -6.68
CA PHE A 87 8.20 -18.16 -5.30
C PHE A 87 9.04 -19.29 -4.70
N ILE A 88 9.73 -18.97 -3.61
CA ILE A 88 10.48 -19.89 -2.75
C ILE A 88 9.54 -20.49 -1.68
N LEU A 89 8.60 -19.66 -1.19
CA LEU A 89 7.46 -20.07 -0.37
C LEU A 89 6.18 -19.68 -1.12
N ASP A 90 5.29 -20.64 -1.28
CA ASP A 90 4.02 -20.52 -2.01
C ASP A 90 2.94 -21.33 -1.27
N GLU A 91 1.69 -20.86 -1.37
CA GLU A 91 0.52 -21.47 -0.75
C GLU A 91 -0.57 -21.70 -1.82
N PRO A 92 -0.27 -22.47 -2.88
CA PRO A 92 -1.00 -22.41 -4.15
C PRO A 92 -2.47 -22.85 -4.06
N GLU A 93 -2.79 -23.74 -3.12
CA GLU A 93 -4.13 -24.32 -2.99
C GLU A 93 -5.00 -23.58 -1.96
N LYS A 94 -4.42 -22.83 -1.01
CA LYS A 94 -5.15 -22.07 0.01
C LYS A 94 -6.19 -21.12 -0.61
N CYS A 95 -5.84 -20.51 -1.75
CA CYS A 95 -6.71 -19.58 -2.48
C CYS A 95 -7.52 -20.24 -3.62
N ARG A 96 -7.03 -21.32 -4.25
CA ARG A 96 -7.75 -21.99 -5.35
C ARG A 96 -8.93 -22.82 -4.88
N GLU A 97 -8.73 -23.59 -3.80
CA GLU A 97 -9.75 -24.49 -3.25
C GLU A 97 -10.85 -23.75 -2.49
N GLN A 98 -10.64 -22.46 -2.21
CA GLN A 98 -11.54 -21.63 -1.44
C GLN A 98 -12.17 -20.54 -2.31
N ASN A 99 -13.50 -20.53 -2.39
CA ASN A 99 -14.25 -19.39 -2.90
C ASN A 99 -14.15 -18.23 -1.89
N LEU A 100 -13.01 -17.53 -1.90
CA LEU A 100 -12.75 -16.38 -1.04
C LEU A 100 -13.51 -15.15 -1.55
N PHE A 101 -14.05 -14.36 -0.63
CA PHE A 101 -14.59 -13.05 -0.98
C PHE A 101 -13.47 -12.01 -1.02
N LEU A 102 -12.58 -12.03 -0.02
CA LEU A 102 -11.51 -11.06 0.15
C LEU A 102 -10.18 -11.76 0.46
N VAL A 103 -9.12 -11.36 -0.24
CA VAL A 103 -7.73 -11.73 0.08
C VAL A 103 -7.01 -10.51 0.64
N LEU A 104 -6.53 -10.59 1.88
CA LEU A 104 -5.67 -9.58 2.51
C LEU A 104 -4.22 -9.95 2.21
N MET A 105 -3.50 -9.04 1.55
CA MET A 105 -2.09 -9.21 1.20
C MET A 105 -1.26 -8.18 1.95
N VAL A 106 -0.39 -8.65 2.84
CA VAL A 106 0.45 -7.78 3.69
C VAL A 106 1.91 -7.89 3.24
N PRO A 107 2.40 -6.97 2.39
CA PRO A 107 3.82 -6.87 2.11
C PRO A 107 4.56 -6.45 3.38
N VAL A 108 5.50 -7.27 3.85
CA VAL A 108 6.19 -7.08 5.14
C VAL A 108 7.65 -7.49 4.99
N ALA A 109 8.54 -6.91 5.79
CA ALA A 109 9.96 -7.25 5.77
C ALA A 109 10.23 -8.58 6.51
N PRO A 110 11.23 -9.41 6.11
CA PRO A 110 11.44 -10.72 6.70
C PRO A 110 11.69 -10.69 8.21
N TYR A 111 12.46 -9.69 8.68
CA TYR A 111 12.78 -9.49 10.10
C TYR A 111 11.58 -9.10 10.96
N ASN A 112 10.53 -8.50 10.38
CA ASN A 112 9.40 -7.98 11.15
C ASN A 112 8.36 -9.07 11.47
N ARG A 113 8.76 -10.09 12.24
CA ARG A 113 7.88 -11.16 12.74
C ARG A 113 6.83 -10.60 13.72
N ASP A 114 7.19 -9.59 14.51
CA ASP A 114 6.31 -9.02 15.52
C ASP A 114 5.08 -8.34 14.91
N ALA A 115 5.22 -7.61 13.79
CA ALA A 115 4.07 -7.09 13.05
C ALA A 115 3.20 -8.21 12.46
N ARG A 116 3.81 -9.29 11.92
CA ARG A 116 3.03 -10.44 11.43
C ARG A 116 2.22 -11.08 12.54
N GLU A 117 2.79 -11.28 13.71
CA GLU A 117 2.11 -11.88 14.85
C GLU A 117 1.02 -10.98 15.45
N ALA A 118 1.27 -9.66 15.54
CA ALA A 118 0.25 -8.69 15.93
C ALA A 118 -0.92 -8.69 14.94
N ILE A 119 -0.67 -8.76 13.64
CA ILE A 119 -1.73 -8.86 12.62
C ILE A 119 -2.50 -10.17 12.76
N ARG A 120 -1.82 -11.32 12.87
CA ARG A 120 -2.47 -12.65 13.05
C ARG A 120 -3.36 -12.71 14.29
N SER A 121 -2.93 -12.10 15.39
CA SER A 121 -3.66 -12.09 16.66
C SER A 121 -4.75 -11.02 16.75
N THR A 122 -4.82 -10.11 15.77
CA THR A 122 -5.82 -9.03 15.70
C THR A 122 -6.72 -9.19 14.46
N TRP A 123 -6.76 -8.20 13.56
CA TRP A 123 -7.66 -8.17 12.41
C TRP A 123 -7.41 -9.29 11.40
N GLY A 124 -6.17 -9.79 11.32
CA GLY A 124 -5.79 -10.92 10.47
C GLY A 124 -6.46 -12.24 10.85
N SER A 125 -6.98 -12.37 12.08
CA SER A 125 -7.72 -13.55 12.53
C SER A 125 -9.14 -13.67 11.93
N GLN A 126 -9.69 -12.59 11.36
CA GLN A 126 -11.10 -12.54 10.93
C GLN A 126 -11.32 -13.25 9.59
N ASN A 127 -11.47 -14.57 9.61
CA ASN A 127 -11.61 -15.41 8.41
C ASN A 127 -13.05 -15.52 7.83
N LEU A 128 -14.07 -15.06 8.56
CA LEU A 128 -15.47 -15.09 8.12
C LEU A 128 -16.21 -13.84 8.60
N VAL A 129 -16.60 -12.97 7.68
CA VAL A 129 -17.23 -11.66 7.98
C VAL A 129 -18.51 -11.54 7.17
N PHE A 130 -19.65 -11.33 7.84
CA PHE A 130 -21.00 -11.37 7.21
C PHE A 130 -21.25 -12.61 6.31
N GLY A 131 -20.71 -13.77 6.69
CA GLY A 131 -20.79 -15.02 5.92
C GLY A 131 -19.84 -15.11 4.72
N ASN A 132 -19.02 -14.09 4.48
CA ASN A 132 -18.04 -14.04 3.40
C ASN A 132 -16.65 -14.46 3.90
N LYS A 133 -15.98 -15.35 3.16
CA LYS A 133 -14.64 -15.84 3.52
C LYS A 133 -13.57 -14.78 3.26
N VAL A 134 -12.72 -14.56 4.24
CA VAL A 134 -11.54 -13.70 4.16
C VAL A 134 -10.30 -14.55 4.44
N HIS A 135 -9.19 -14.29 3.75
CA HIS A 135 -7.92 -14.97 4.02
C HIS A 135 -6.78 -13.97 3.99
N LEU A 136 -5.77 -14.21 4.83
CA LEU A 136 -4.57 -13.38 4.98
C LEU A 136 -3.37 -14.12 4.38
N PHE A 137 -2.52 -13.38 3.66
CA PHE A 137 -1.17 -13.79 3.30
C PHE A 137 -0.19 -12.65 3.57
N PHE A 138 1.01 -13.01 4.03
CA PHE A 138 2.14 -12.08 4.11
C PHE A 138 3.05 -12.29 2.92
N LEU A 139 3.55 -11.20 2.31
CA LEU A 139 4.48 -11.27 1.18
C LEU A 139 5.85 -10.69 1.52
N LEU A 140 6.87 -11.54 1.41
CA LEU A 140 8.26 -11.27 1.75
C LEU A 140 9.15 -11.36 0.50
N GLY A 141 10.24 -10.60 0.49
CA GLY A 141 11.42 -10.87 -0.33
C GLY A 141 12.45 -11.71 0.41
N LEU A 142 13.65 -11.78 -0.15
CA LEU A 142 14.85 -12.30 0.50
C LEU A 142 15.43 -11.27 1.48
N PRO A 143 15.87 -11.69 2.68
CA PRO A 143 16.57 -10.81 3.61
C PRO A 143 17.95 -10.35 3.09
N SER A 144 18.50 -9.32 3.73
CA SER A 144 19.83 -8.76 3.48
C SER A 144 20.59 -8.51 4.79
N GLY A 145 21.92 -8.45 4.73
CA GLY A 145 22.80 -8.15 5.86
C GLY A 145 23.49 -9.39 6.44
N GLU A 146 24.26 -9.20 7.50
CA GLU A 146 25.16 -10.24 8.05
C GLU A 146 24.43 -11.47 8.61
N GLU A 147 23.17 -11.33 9.04
CA GLU A 147 22.35 -12.43 9.60
C GLU A 147 21.36 -13.06 8.59
N THR A 148 21.53 -12.83 7.29
CA THR A 148 20.61 -13.27 6.21
C THR A 148 20.21 -14.75 6.33
N GLU A 149 21.17 -15.65 6.57
CA GLU A 149 20.91 -17.10 6.68
C GLU A 149 20.03 -17.44 7.90
N GLN A 150 20.37 -16.92 9.08
CA GLN A 150 19.61 -17.15 10.32
C GLN A 150 18.19 -16.58 10.24
N LEU A 151 18.04 -15.42 9.58
CA LEU A 151 16.73 -14.82 9.36
C LEU A 151 15.91 -15.64 8.36
N GLN A 152 16.52 -16.16 7.30
CA GLN A 152 15.84 -17.06 6.37
C GLN A 152 15.39 -18.37 7.05
N GLU A 153 16.20 -18.96 7.93
CA GLU A 153 15.78 -20.13 8.73
C GLU A 153 14.56 -19.83 9.62
N LYS A 154 14.52 -18.66 10.26
CA LYS A 154 13.37 -18.21 11.06
C LYS A 154 12.10 -18.07 10.21
N VAL A 155 12.21 -17.53 8.99
CA VAL A 155 11.09 -17.41 8.03
C VAL A 155 10.61 -18.78 7.55
N LEU A 156 11.53 -19.70 7.22
CA LEU A 156 11.19 -21.08 6.83
C LEU A 156 10.51 -21.85 7.97
N GLN A 157 10.85 -21.56 9.23
CA GLN A 157 10.20 -22.17 10.38
C GLN A 157 8.81 -21.58 10.63
N GLU A 158 8.66 -20.25 10.55
CA GLU A 158 7.37 -19.56 10.63
C GLU A 158 6.39 -20.02 9.53
N SER A 159 6.86 -20.20 8.30
CA SER A 159 6.06 -20.73 7.18
C SER A 159 5.46 -22.11 7.49
N LYS A 160 6.23 -23.02 8.11
CA LYS A 160 5.74 -24.34 8.53
C LYS A 160 4.70 -24.26 9.65
N GLU A 161 4.78 -23.23 10.49
CA GLU A 161 3.90 -23.02 11.65
C GLU A 161 2.55 -22.43 11.22
N HIS A 162 2.54 -21.43 10.32
CA HIS A 162 1.36 -20.63 10.02
C HIS A 162 0.75 -20.88 8.62
N GLN A 163 1.54 -21.33 7.63
CA GLN A 163 1.09 -21.56 6.25
C GLN A 163 0.37 -20.36 5.59
N ASP A 164 0.88 -19.16 5.86
CA ASP A 164 0.40 -17.86 5.36
C ASP A 164 1.51 -16.98 4.76
N LEU A 165 2.74 -17.50 4.68
CA LEU A 165 3.90 -16.79 4.15
C LEU A 165 4.13 -17.10 2.68
N LEU A 166 4.11 -16.05 1.86
CA LEU A 166 4.59 -16.06 0.48
C LEU A 166 5.96 -15.39 0.44
N GLN A 167 6.92 -16.00 -0.24
CA GLN A 167 8.25 -15.42 -0.40
C GLN A 167 8.75 -15.61 -1.83
N SER A 168 9.27 -14.55 -2.43
CA SER A 168 9.83 -14.58 -3.79
C SER A 168 11.29 -14.11 -3.80
N ASN A 169 12.04 -14.49 -4.83
CA ASN A 169 13.50 -14.35 -4.92
C ASN A 169 14.02 -12.93 -5.28
N PHE A 170 13.31 -11.87 -4.87
CA PHE A 170 13.80 -10.48 -4.97
C PHE A 170 14.37 -10.00 -3.63
N LEU A 171 15.33 -9.07 -3.64
CA LEU A 171 15.88 -8.49 -2.41
C LEU A 171 14.85 -7.59 -1.71
N ASP A 172 14.54 -7.86 -0.44
CA ASP A 172 13.58 -7.06 0.31
C ASP A 172 14.16 -5.70 0.73
N SER A 173 13.61 -4.60 0.21
CA SER A 173 14.00 -3.24 0.57
C SER A 173 12.90 -2.25 0.17
N TYR A 174 12.92 -1.05 0.76
CA TYR A 174 11.97 0.02 0.42
C TYR A 174 11.96 0.36 -1.09
N LYS A 175 13.13 0.34 -1.75
CA LYS A 175 13.25 0.61 -3.20
C LYS A 175 12.68 -0.51 -4.07
N ASN A 176 12.57 -1.72 -3.53
CA ASN A 176 12.02 -2.88 -4.22
C ASN A 176 10.55 -3.15 -3.88
N LEU A 177 9.85 -2.25 -3.18
CA LEU A 177 8.40 -2.36 -2.93
C LEU A 177 7.61 -2.54 -4.23
N THR A 178 8.03 -1.88 -5.31
CA THR A 178 7.40 -2.04 -6.64
C THR A 178 7.53 -3.48 -7.16
N ILE A 179 8.68 -4.13 -6.98
CA ILE A 179 8.84 -5.55 -7.31
C ILE A 179 7.96 -6.40 -6.41
N LYS A 180 7.96 -6.14 -5.09
CA LYS A 180 7.12 -6.86 -4.11
C LYS A 180 5.64 -6.82 -4.48
N THR A 181 5.09 -5.65 -4.80
CA THR A 181 3.69 -5.52 -5.24
C THR A 181 3.44 -6.21 -6.58
N MET A 182 4.33 -6.10 -7.55
CA MET A 182 4.05 -6.74 -8.85
C MET A 182 4.10 -8.28 -8.76
N VAL A 183 5.00 -8.83 -7.96
CA VAL A 183 5.01 -10.25 -7.56
C VAL A 183 3.70 -10.62 -6.83
N MET A 184 3.16 -9.74 -5.98
CA MET A 184 1.83 -9.93 -5.37
C MET A 184 0.73 -10.07 -6.43
N MET A 185 0.76 -9.23 -7.48
CA MET A 185 -0.22 -9.26 -8.56
C MET A 185 -0.08 -10.53 -9.42
N GLU A 186 1.15 -11.00 -9.68
CA GLU A 186 1.40 -12.29 -10.34
C GLU A 186 0.87 -13.47 -9.52
N TRP A 187 1.06 -13.43 -8.20
CA TRP A 187 0.53 -14.45 -7.29
C TRP A 187 -1.00 -14.48 -7.30
N LEU A 188 -1.65 -13.33 -7.07
CA LEU A 188 -3.10 -13.21 -7.10
C LEU A 188 -3.68 -13.64 -8.45
N SER A 189 -3.07 -13.22 -9.56
CA SER A 189 -3.48 -13.58 -10.92
C SER A 189 -3.39 -15.08 -11.22
N SER A 190 -2.55 -15.84 -10.51
CA SER A 190 -2.24 -17.25 -10.82
C SER A 190 -2.70 -18.26 -9.76
N ARG A 191 -2.92 -17.80 -8.51
CA ARG A 191 -3.39 -18.60 -7.37
C ARG A 191 -4.79 -18.21 -6.89
N CYS A 192 -5.25 -16.98 -7.13
CA CYS A 192 -6.55 -16.48 -6.66
C CYS A 192 -7.59 -16.15 -7.76
N PRO A 193 -7.74 -16.93 -8.85
CA PRO A 193 -8.60 -16.56 -9.97
C PRO A 193 -10.11 -16.48 -9.63
N ASN A 194 -10.52 -17.06 -8.50
CA ASN A 194 -11.92 -17.17 -8.07
C ASN A 194 -12.29 -16.20 -6.93
N ALA A 195 -11.33 -15.45 -6.36
CA ALA A 195 -11.64 -14.51 -5.30
C ALA A 195 -12.34 -13.26 -5.85
N SER A 196 -13.17 -12.58 -5.06
CA SER A 196 -13.91 -11.39 -5.55
C SER A 196 -13.06 -10.11 -5.49
N TYR A 197 -12.47 -9.85 -4.33
CA TYR A 197 -11.61 -8.70 -4.06
C TYR A 197 -10.30 -9.11 -3.40
N ALA A 198 -9.28 -8.27 -3.53
CA ALA A 198 -8.08 -8.32 -2.73
C ALA A 198 -7.75 -6.93 -2.20
N MET A 199 -7.10 -6.86 -1.04
CA MET A 199 -6.58 -5.63 -0.46
C MET A 199 -5.08 -5.79 -0.25
N LYS A 200 -4.29 -4.85 -0.76
CA LYS A 200 -2.93 -4.60 -0.24
C LYS A 200 -3.07 -3.68 0.96
N ILE A 201 -2.38 -3.99 2.06
CA ILE A 201 -2.35 -3.16 3.25
C ILE A 201 -0.98 -3.30 3.92
N ASP A 202 -0.40 -2.19 4.37
CA ASP A 202 0.93 -2.21 5.01
C ASP A 202 0.87 -2.80 6.44
N SER A 203 2.03 -3.22 6.95
CA SER A 203 2.12 -4.00 8.21
C SER A 203 1.99 -3.16 9.50
N ASP A 204 1.93 -1.85 9.36
CA ASP A 204 1.77 -0.80 10.37
C ASP A 204 0.31 -0.29 10.46
N MET A 205 -0.63 -0.97 9.80
CA MET A 205 -2.01 -0.51 9.69
C MET A 205 -2.97 -1.16 10.69
N PHE A 206 -3.91 -0.35 11.20
CA PHE A 206 -5.18 -0.86 11.71
C PHE A 206 -6.11 -1.22 10.54
N LEU A 207 -6.84 -2.34 10.64
CA LEU A 207 -7.89 -2.70 9.68
C LEU A 207 -9.18 -3.16 10.38
N ASN A 208 -10.27 -2.47 10.08
CA ASN A 208 -11.62 -2.90 10.40
C ASN A 208 -12.20 -3.72 9.23
N VAL A 209 -11.96 -5.04 9.25
CA VAL A 209 -12.40 -5.96 8.18
C VAL A 209 -13.93 -5.97 8.02
N HIS A 210 -14.68 -5.69 9.10
CA HIS A 210 -16.14 -5.59 9.04
C HIS A 210 -16.57 -4.38 8.18
N ASN A 211 -16.03 -3.18 8.45
CA ASN A 211 -16.32 -2.00 7.65
C ASN A 211 -15.87 -2.16 6.19
N LEU A 212 -14.73 -2.82 5.96
CA LEU A 212 -14.25 -3.15 4.62
C LEU A 212 -15.22 -4.04 3.86
N VAL A 213 -15.59 -5.20 4.42
CA VAL A 213 -16.48 -6.15 3.75
C VAL A 213 -17.88 -5.54 3.57
N TYR A 214 -18.37 -4.75 4.52
CA TYR A 214 -19.63 -4.02 4.39
C TYR A 214 -19.61 -3.04 3.20
N MET A 215 -18.55 -2.24 3.06
CA MET A 215 -18.36 -1.33 1.93
C MET A 215 -18.29 -2.08 0.59
N LEU A 216 -17.56 -3.20 0.55
CA LEU A 216 -17.44 -4.03 -0.66
C LEU A 216 -18.75 -4.72 -1.07
N LEU A 217 -19.62 -5.06 -0.12
CA LEU A 217 -20.92 -5.69 -0.40
C LEU A 217 -21.96 -4.69 -0.92
N LEU A 218 -21.91 -3.43 -0.47
CA LEU A 218 -22.93 -2.42 -0.80
C LEU A 218 -22.53 -1.45 -1.93
N HIS A 219 -21.25 -1.16 -2.10
CA HIS A 219 -20.79 -0.03 -2.92
C HIS A 219 -19.76 -0.39 -3.99
N ALA A 220 -19.04 -1.51 -3.87
CA ALA A 220 -17.97 -1.86 -4.81
C ALA A 220 -18.50 -2.43 -6.16
N PRO A 221 -18.05 -1.89 -7.31
CA PRO A 221 -18.14 -2.56 -8.59
C PRO A 221 -17.35 -3.88 -8.61
N LYS A 222 -17.81 -4.84 -9.41
CA LYS A 222 -17.27 -6.22 -9.45
C LYS A 222 -16.13 -6.45 -10.46
N GLN A 223 -15.76 -5.44 -11.24
CA GLN A 223 -14.67 -5.50 -12.24
C GLN A 223 -14.04 -4.12 -12.42
N ASN A 224 -12.78 -4.06 -12.85
CA ASN A 224 -12.02 -2.83 -13.10
C ASN A 224 -12.06 -1.82 -11.92
N TYR A 225 -12.19 -2.30 -10.68
CA TYR A 225 -12.36 -1.44 -9.53
C TYR A 225 -11.10 -1.43 -8.68
N MET A 226 -10.64 -0.23 -8.33
CA MET A 226 -9.68 0.01 -7.26
C MET A 226 -10.15 1.20 -6.41
N THR A 227 -10.01 1.12 -5.10
CA THR A 227 -10.30 2.19 -4.13
C THR A 227 -9.24 2.22 -3.03
N GLY A 228 -9.10 3.35 -2.37
CA GLY A 228 -8.23 3.57 -1.20
C GLY A 228 -8.27 5.05 -0.83
N MET A 229 -7.21 5.58 -0.23
CA MET A 229 -7.02 7.03 -0.19
C MET A 229 -6.47 7.49 -1.55
N VAL A 230 -7.31 8.02 -2.44
CA VAL A 230 -6.90 8.35 -3.82
C VAL A 230 -6.28 9.74 -3.89
N ALA A 231 -4.99 9.79 -4.24
CA ALA A 231 -4.28 11.02 -4.55
C ALA A 231 -4.55 11.45 -6.00
N ILE A 232 -4.85 12.73 -6.22
CA ILE A 232 -5.12 13.33 -7.54
C ILE A 232 -4.23 14.56 -7.71
N GLY A 233 -3.46 14.61 -8.80
CA GLY A 233 -2.59 15.76 -9.11
C GLY A 233 -1.37 15.91 -8.19
N ALA A 234 -0.99 14.86 -7.45
CA ALA A 234 0.18 14.87 -6.58
C ALA A 234 1.45 15.25 -7.34
N ALA A 235 2.20 16.21 -6.81
CA ALA A 235 3.42 16.72 -7.44
C ALA A 235 4.57 15.70 -7.31
N VAL A 236 5.40 15.62 -8.35
CA VAL A 236 6.60 14.78 -8.31
C VAL A 236 7.69 15.51 -7.55
N LEU A 237 8.04 15.03 -6.35
CA LEU A 237 9.02 15.69 -5.49
C LEU A 237 10.42 15.67 -6.13
N ARG A 238 11.01 16.85 -6.28
CA ARG A 238 12.31 17.08 -6.94
C ARG A 238 13.41 17.54 -6.00
N ASP A 239 13.17 17.52 -4.69
CA ASP A 239 14.20 17.75 -3.67
C ASP A 239 14.91 16.41 -3.36
N PRO A 240 16.23 16.27 -3.60
CA PRO A 240 16.97 15.04 -3.32
C PRO A 240 16.98 14.57 -1.85
N SER A 241 16.58 15.42 -0.90
CA SER A 241 16.43 15.05 0.51
C SER A 241 15.12 14.31 0.81
N SER A 242 14.13 14.33 -0.11
CA SER A 242 12.86 13.66 0.08
C SER A 242 12.95 12.14 -0.07
N LYS A 243 12.31 11.38 0.84
CA LYS A 243 12.08 9.92 0.74
C LYS A 243 11.43 9.50 -0.59
N TRP A 244 10.62 10.40 -1.18
CA TRP A 244 9.91 10.19 -2.45
C TRP A 244 10.51 11.01 -3.62
N TYR A 245 11.78 11.41 -3.51
CA TYR A 245 12.48 12.10 -4.58
C TYR A 245 12.56 11.25 -5.86
N LEU A 246 12.10 11.82 -6.98
CA LEU A 246 12.20 11.20 -8.28
C LEU A 246 12.85 12.18 -9.28
N PRO A 247 14.02 11.86 -9.87
CA PRO A 247 14.70 12.74 -10.82
C PRO A 247 13.94 12.84 -12.16
N LYS A 248 14.14 13.94 -12.90
CA LYS A 248 13.43 14.21 -14.18
C LYS A 248 13.79 13.19 -15.26
N GLU A 249 14.99 12.64 -15.20
CA GLU A 249 15.55 11.61 -16.07
C GLU A 249 14.84 10.25 -15.86
N VAL A 250 14.32 10.01 -14.66
CA VAL A 250 13.52 8.82 -14.36
C VAL A 250 12.06 9.04 -14.76
N PHE A 251 11.49 10.18 -14.35
CA PHE A 251 10.09 10.54 -14.58
C PHE A 251 9.95 12.03 -14.97
N PRO A 252 9.69 12.36 -16.25
CA PRO A 252 9.70 13.76 -16.73
C PRO A 252 8.46 14.59 -16.37
N GLU A 253 7.28 13.97 -16.19
CA GLU A 253 6.02 14.67 -15.92
C GLU A 253 6.07 15.40 -14.55
N PRO A 254 5.46 16.60 -14.38
CA PRO A 254 5.55 17.36 -13.13
C PRO A 254 4.63 16.82 -12.01
N ALA A 255 3.61 16.04 -12.36
CA ALA A 255 2.65 15.43 -11.44
C ALA A 255 2.38 13.97 -11.83
N TYR A 256 1.93 13.16 -10.87
CA TYR A 256 1.52 11.78 -11.08
C TYR A 256 0.07 11.70 -11.58
N PRO A 257 -0.32 10.62 -12.31
CA PRO A 257 -1.73 10.33 -12.55
C PRO A 257 -2.45 9.96 -11.25
N PRO A 258 -3.80 9.89 -11.22
CA PRO A 258 -4.52 9.42 -10.05
C PRO A 258 -4.08 8.01 -9.60
N TYR A 259 -3.83 7.85 -8.31
CA TYR A 259 -3.41 6.59 -7.69
C TYR A 259 -3.94 6.46 -6.26
N ALA A 260 -4.11 5.24 -5.77
CA ALA A 260 -4.46 4.99 -4.37
C ALA A 260 -3.18 4.85 -3.54
N LEU A 261 -3.05 5.61 -2.45
CA LEU A 261 -1.84 5.67 -1.62
C LEU A 261 -1.49 4.30 -1.00
N GLY A 262 -0.19 4.06 -0.83
CA GLY A 262 0.38 2.78 -0.41
C GLY A 262 -0.21 2.19 0.87
N LEU A 263 -0.60 3.02 1.85
CA LEU A 263 -1.13 2.61 3.17
C LEU A 263 -2.17 1.48 3.09
N GLY A 264 -3.03 1.50 2.07
CA GLY A 264 -4.00 0.45 1.86
C GLY A 264 -4.94 0.75 0.70
N TYR A 265 -5.02 -0.20 -0.23
CA TYR A 265 -5.90 -0.11 -1.39
C TYR A 265 -6.54 -1.47 -1.71
N VAL A 266 -7.78 -1.43 -2.17
CA VAL A 266 -8.64 -2.59 -2.43
C VAL A 266 -8.98 -2.64 -3.91
N PHE A 267 -8.97 -3.82 -4.51
CA PHE A 267 -9.19 -4.00 -5.94
C PHE A 267 -9.91 -5.32 -6.27
N THR A 268 -10.55 -5.38 -7.44
CA THR A 268 -11.17 -6.60 -7.98
C THR A 268 -10.12 -7.54 -8.58
N LEU A 269 -10.31 -8.86 -8.44
CA LEU A 269 -9.34 -9.87 -8.90
C LEU A 269 -9.17 -9.97 -10.42
N ASP A 270 -9.94 -9.24 -11.22
CA ASP A 270 -9.67 -9.09 -12.64
C ASP A 270 -8.53 -8.08 -12.93
N LEU A 271 -8.14 -7.25 -11.97
CA LEU A 271 -7.06 -6.26 -12.12
C LEU A 271 -5.63 -6.85 -12.05
N PRO A 272 -5.25 -7.76 -11.13
CA PRO A 272 -3.88 -8.28 -11.03
C PRO A 272 -3.29 -8.75 -12.36
N ARG A 273 -4.06 -9.53 -13.13
CA ARG A 273 -3.67 -9.97 -14.47
C ARG A 273 -3.42 -8.78 -15.41
N LYS A 274 -4.34 -7.83 -15.44
CA LYS A 274 -4.26 -6.63 -16.30
C LYS A 274 -3.09 -5.74 -15.92
N LEU A 275 -2.78 -5.63 -14.62
CA LEU A 275 -1.64 -4.87 -14.10
C LEU A 275 -0.31 -5.52 -14.51
N VAL A 276 -0.19 -6.85 -14.42
CA VAL A 276 0.98 -7.62 -14.91
C VAL A 276 1.10 -7.56 -16.44
N GLU A 277 0.00 -7.49 -17.18
CA GLU A 277 0.03 -7.27 -18.63
C GLU A 277 0.46 -5.83 -18.97
N ALA A 278 -0.07 -4.82 -18.26
CA ALA A 278 0.26 -3.40 -18.44
C ALA A 278 1.72 -3.05 -18.07
N SER A 279 2.30 -3.71 -17.07
CA SER A 279 3.66 -3.45 -16.60
C SER A 279 4.73 -3.66 -17.68
N ARG A 280 4.44 -4.50 -18.70
CA ARG A 280 5.29 -4.72 -19.88
C ARG A 280 5.38 -3.50 -20.80
N HIS A 281 4.51 -2.51 -20.60
CA HIS A 281 4.39 -1.29 -21.40
C HIS A 281 4.62 0.00 -20.59
N VAL A 282 4.80 -0.11 -19.27
CA VAL A 282 4.99 1.02 -18.35
C VAL A 282 6.34 0.88 -17.63
N LYS A 283 7.21 1.88 -17.81
CA LYS A 283 8.50 1.95 -17.13
C LYS A 283 8.31 1.98 -15.61
N ALA A 284 8.91 1.03 -14.90
CA ALA A 284 8.86 0.97 -13.45
C ALA A 284 9.55 2.17 -12.77
N VAL A 285 8.97 2.61 -11.65
CA VAL A 285 9.48 3.62 -10.72
C VAL A 285 9.41 3.02 -9.32
N TYR A 286 10.32 3.37 -8.40
CA TYR A 286 10.42 2.67 -7.10
C TYR A 286 9.25 2.95 -6.15
N ILE A 287 8.53 4.05 -6.38
CA ILE A 287 7.33 4.46 -5.64
C ILE A 287 6.15 3.60 -6.16
N GLU A 288 5.79 2.59 -5.36
CA GLU A 288 4.98 1.45 -5.77
C GLU A 288 3.52 1.80 -6.11
N ASP A 289 2.89 2.61 -5.27
CA ASP A 289 1.52 3.07 -5.43
C ASP A 289 1.37 3.98 -6.67
N VAL A 290 2.34 4.88 -6.89
CA VAL A 290 2.49 5.64 -8.14
C VAL A 290 2.64 4.72 -9.35
N TYR A 291 3.44 3.65 -9.26
CA TYR A 291 3.62 2.72 -10.37
C TYR A 291 2.32 2.00 -10.74
N LEU A 292 1.53 1.57 -9.75
CA LEU A 292 0.19 1.04 -10.01
C LEU A 292 -0.73 2.08 -10.65
N GLY A 293 -0.66 3.35 -10.22
CA GLY A 293 -1.37 4.45 -10.88
C GLY A 293 -1.01 4.61 -12.36
N LEU A 294 0.28 4.46 -12.71
CA LEU A 294 0.74 4.48 -14.10
C LEU A 294 0.21 3.28 -14.91
N CYS A 295 0.19 2.08 -14.32
CA CYS A 295 -0.38 0.87 -14.94
C CYS A 295 -1.91 0.98 -15.13
N ILE A 296 -2.64 1.51 -14.13
CA ILE A 296 -4.09 1.77 -14.22
C ILE A 296 -4.41 2.82 -15.28
N ARG A 297 -3.62 3.91 -15.37
CA ARG A 297 -3.71 4.89 -16.46
C ARG A 297 -3.51 4.24 -17.83
N HIS A 298 -2.52 3.35 -17.98
CA HIS A 298 -2.27 2.63 -19.23
C HIS A 298 -3.46 1.74 -19.65
N LEU A 299 -4.15 1.13 -18.68
CA LEU A 299 -5.35 0.32 -18.92
C LEU A 299 -6.61 1.14 -19.24
N GLY A 300 -6.56 2.48 -19.16
CA GLY A 300 -7.74 3.35 -19.30
C GLY A 300 -8.73 3.25 -18.13
N ILE A 301 -8.28 2.70 -16.99
CA ILE A 301 -9.05 2.57 -15.76
C ILE A 301 -8.71 3.78 -14.86
N GLN A 302 -9.56 4.11 -13.89
CA GLN A 302 -9.29 5.12 -12.87
C GLN A 302 -9.55 4.54 -11.48
N PRO A 303 -8.72 4.83 -10.46
CA PRO A 303 -9.08 4.54 -9.08
C PRO A 303 -10.29 5.39 -8.68
N ILE A 304 -11.20 4.81 -7.91
CA ILE A 304 -12.45 5.44 -7.47
C ILE A 304 -12.31 5.80 -6.00
N ASN A 305 -12.81 6.99 -5.62
CA ASN A 305 -12.88 7.37 -4.21
C ASN A 305 -13.82 6.44 -3.42
N PRO A 306 -13.51 6.14 -2.15
CA PRO A 306 -14.41 5.40 -1.27
C PRO A 306 -15.69 6.22 -1.00
N PRO A 307 -16.80 5.58 -0.58
CA PRO A 307 -18.09 6.26 -0.34
C PRO A 307 -18.02 7.41 0.68
N SER A 308 -17.05 7.37 1.59
CA SER A 308 -16.60 8.50 2.39
C SER A 308 -15.07 8.44 2.52
N TRP A 309 -14.42 9.59 2.46
CA TRP A 309 -12.96 9.69 2.62
C TRP A 309 -12.50 9.39 4.04
N SER A 310 -13.39 9.51 5.04
CA SER A 310 -13.11 9.14 6.42
C SER A 310 -12.85 7.63 6.61
N LEU A 311 -13.09 6.80 5.60
CA LEU A 311 -12.88 5.35 5.68
C LEU A 311 -11.41 4.95 5.53
N PHE A 312 -10.62 5.66 4.70
CA PHE A 312 -9.20 5.37 4.49
C PHE A 312 -8.39 6.60 4.92
N GLN A 313 -7.70 6.50 6.05
CA GLN A 313 -6.95 7.61 6.63
C GLN A 313 -5.45 7.30 6.65
N GLY A 314 -4.64 8.36 6.61
CA GLY A 314 -3.19 8.29 6.84
C GLY A 314 -2.89 8.17 8.33
N TYR A 315 -1.88 8.91 8.81
CA TYR A 315 -1.61 9.00 10.24
C TYR A 315 -2.63 9.91 10.92
N ALA A 316 -3.36 9.34 11.88
CA ALA A 316 -4.32 10.08 12.72
C ALA A 316 -3.78 10.37 14.13
N GLY A 317 -2.61 9.83 14.49
CA GLY A 317 -2.08 9.86 15.86
C GLY A 317 -2.98 9.10 16.85
N ALA A 318 -2.83 9.40 18.14
CA ALA A 318 -3.64 8.79 19.19
C ALA A 318 -5.13 9.14 19.04
N GLN A 319 -5.93 8.18 18.58
CA GLN A 319 -7.38 8.32 18.36
C GLN A 319 -8.21 7.61 19.43
N ASP A 320 -9.49 7.98 19.52
CA ASP A 320 -10.44 7.30 20.40
C ASP A 320 -11.02 6.02 19.77
N ARG A 321 -11.72 5.24 20.59
CA ARG A 321 -12.44 4.03 20.19
C ARG A 321 -13.35 4.25 18.97
N CYS A 322 -14.05 5.38 18.93
CA CYS A 322 -15.11 5.65 17.96
C CYS A 322 -14.55 5.95 16.57
N HIS A 323 -13.37 6.57 16.49
CA HIS A 323 -12.57 6.61 15.27
C HIS A 323 -12.35 5.19 14.70
N TYR A 324 -11.77 4.28 15.49
CA TYR A 324 -11.45 2.93 15.02
C TYR A 324 -12.69 2.07 14.69
N MET A 325 -13.83 2.35 15.32
CA MET A 325 -15.13 1.74 14.94
C MET A 325 -15.70 2.29 13.62
N ALA A 326 -15.36 3.53 13.22
CA ALA A 326 -15.88 4.19 12.04
C ALA A 326 -15.01 4.05 10.77
N VAL A 327 -13.68 3.99 10.90
CA VAL A 327 -12.78 3.84 9.75
C VAL A 327 -12.79 2.42 9.16
N ILE A 328 -12.30 2.28 7.92
CA ILE A 328 -11.80 0.99 7.42
C ILE A 328 -10.35 0.81 7.85
N THR A 329 -9.49 1.81 7.65
CA THR A 329 -8.05 1.69 7.95
C THR A 329 -7.39 3.03 8.27
N THR A 330 -6.37 3.00 9.13
CA THR A 330 -5.52 4.13 9.54
C THR A 330 -4.13 3.61 9.91
N ILE A 331 -3.10 4.44 9.75
CA ILE A 331 -1.72 4.12 10.16
C ILE A 331 -1.64 4.09 11.70
N LEU A 332 -0.84 3.18 12.24
CA LEU A 332 -0.42 3.08 13.64
C LEU A 332 1.12 3.13 13.73
N ASP A 333 1.66 3.51 14.89
CA ASP A 333 3.12 3.62 15.08
C ASP A 333 3.79 2.27 15.37
N THR A 334 3.08 1.31 16.00
CA THR A 334 3.70 0.04 16.45
C THR A 334 2.77 -1.19 16.43
N PRO A 335 3.32 -2.42 16.33
CA PRO A 335 2.56 -3.66 16.56
C PRO A 335 1.90 -3.73 17.95
N GLN A 336 2.50 -3.09 18.96
CA GLN A 336 1.93 -3.02 20.31
C GLN A 336 0.69 -2.14 20.36
N GLU A 337 0.70 -0.98 19.67
CA GLU A 337 -0.48 -0.13 19.53
C GLU A 337 -1.63 -0.88 18.84
N LEU A 338 -1.34 -1.66 17.79
CA LEU A 338 -2.33 -2.51 17.14
C LEU A 338 -2.99 -3.50 18.12
N LEU A 339 -2.19 -4.15 18.98
CA LEU A 339 -2.69 -5.05 20.03
C LEU A 339 -3.53 -4.32 21.09
N ASP A 340 -3.21 -3.07 21.41
CA ASP A 340 -3.92 -2.27 22.40
C ASP A 340 -5.24 -1.70 21.86
N VAL A 341 -5.25 -1.16 20.63
CA VAL A 341 -6.45 -0.73 19.90
C VAL A 341 -7.41 -1.91 19.70
N TRP A 342 -6.90 -3.06 19.27
CA TRP A 342 -7.72 -4.26 19.10
C TRP A 342 -8.36 -4.74 20.41
N ARG A 343 -7.60 -4.66 21.51
CA ARG A 343 -8.07 -5.05 22.84
C ARG A 343 -9.15 -4.09 23.35
N ASP A 344 -8.99 -2.77 23.16
CA ASP A 344 -10.04 -1.82 23.50
C ASP A 344 -11.32 -2.16 22.73
N LEU A 345 -11.26 -2.24 21.41
CA LEU A 345 -12.42 -2.50 20.54
C LEU A 345 -13.26 -3.72 20.96
N HIS A 346 -12.63 -4.76 21.50
CA HIS A 346 -13.32 -5.98 21.94
C HIS A 346 -13.75 -5.97 23.42
N GLN A 347 -13.39 -4.96 24.21
CA GLN A 347 -13.92 -4.75 25.55
C GLN A 347 -15.25 -3.97 25.53
N PRO A 348 -16.09 -4.11 26.58
CA PRO A 348 -17.26 -3.26 26.77
C PRO A 348 -16.86 -1.80 26.93
N GLY A 349 -17.19 -0.97 25.93
CA GLY A 349 -16.90 0.46 25.90
C GLY A 349 -18.15 1.34 25.83
N PRO A 350 -18.00 2.67 25.84
CA PRO A 350 -19.09 3.59 25.55
C PRO A 350 -19.65 3.35 24.14
N VAL A 351 -20.94 3.63 23.97
CA VAL A 351 -21.58 3.62 22.64
C VAL A 351 -21.06 4.81 21.85
N CYS A 352 -20.54 4.54 20.66
CA CYS A 352 -20.21 5.56 19.67
C CYS A 352 -21.50 5.99 18.95
N TYR A 353 -21.68 7.31 18.78
CA TYR A 353 -22.89 7.95 18.26
C TYR A 353 -22.69 8.53 16.86
#